data_AF-A0A365KBB7-F1
#
_entry.id   AF-A0A365KBB7-F1
#
_cell.length_a   1.000
_cell.length_b   1.000
_cell.length_c   1.000
_cell.angle_alpha   90.00
_cell.angle_beta   90.00
_cell.angle_gamma   90.00
#
_symmetry.space_group_name_H-M   'P 1'
#
loop_
_entity.id
_entity.type
_entity.pdbx_description
1 polymer ?
#
loop_
_entity_poly.entity_id
_entity_poly.type
_entity_poly.pdbx_seq_one_letter_code
_entity_poly.pdbx_strand_id
1 'polypeptide(L)' 'MKQMIQIIRKADVEKEYINTLKLELDYELATLYDAMQQDDSSQKEKSKKRLAEIQVELEALHAL' A
#
# COMPACT_ATOMS: atom_id res chain seq x y z
N MET A 1 10.19 23.41 24.44
CA MET A 1 9.92 21.97 24.59
C MET A 1 8.53 21.51 24.10
N LYS A 2 7.61 22.38 23.62
CA LYS A 2 6.29 21.94 23.10
C LYS A 2 6.26 21.51 21.62
N GLN A 3 7.26 21.90 20.82
CA GLN A 3 7.28 21.60 19.38
C GLN A 3 7.77 20.18 19.05
N MET A 4 8.63 19.58 19.88
CA MET A 4 9.16 18.22 19.65
C MET A 4 8.07 17.14 19.66
N ILE A 5 7.05 17.27 20.51
CA ILE A 5 6.00 16.25 20.68
C ILE A 5 5.13 16.12 19.42
N GLN A 6 4.93 17.21 18.67
CA GLN A 6 4.14 17.18 17.44
C GLN A 6 4.88 16.50 16.28
N ILE A 7 6.21 16.56 16.26
CA ILE A 7 7.03 15.95 15.21
C ILE A 7 7.04 14.41 15.37
N ILE A 8 7.13 13.92 16.61
CA ILE A 8 7.15 12.47 16.90
C ILE A 8 5.83 11.82 16.45
N ARG A 9 4.67 12.44 16.76
CA ARG A 9 3.36 11.90 16.34
C ARG A 9 3.19 11.82 14.82
N LYS A 10 3.75 12.76 14.05
CA LYS A 10 3.63 12.75 12.59
C LYS A 10 4.42 11.60 11.97
N ALA A 11 5.63 11.33 12.47
CA ALA A 11 6.45 10.21 12.02
C ALA A 11 5.82 8.84 12.33
N ASP A 12 5.15 8.70 13.48
CA ASP A 12 4.46 7.46 13.82
C ASP A 12 3.23 7.21 12.91
N VAL A 13 2.48 8.27 12.58
CA VAL A 13 1.31 8.17 11.67
C VAL A 13 1.74 7.82 10.24
N GLU A 14 2.82 8.42 9.73
CA GLU A 14 3.37 8.06 8.42
C GLU A 14 3.81 6.59 8.38
N LYS A 15 4.44 6.11 9.46
CA LYS A 15 4.87 4.72 9.57
C LYS A 15 3.69 3.74 9.62
N GLU A 16 2.63 4.06 10.35
CA GLU A 16 1.40 3.25 10.35
C GLU A 16 0.72 3.24 8.97
N TYR A 17 0.71 4.38 8.28
CA TYR A 17 0.17 4.48 6.93
C TYR A 17 0.96 3.61 5.93
N ILE A 18 2.30 3.68 5.98
CA ILE A 18 3.17 2.82 5.15
C ILE A 18 2.91 1.33 5.45
N ASN A 19 2.79 0.95 6.72
CA ASN A 19 2.48 -0.43 7.08
C ASN A 19 1.11 -0.88 6.56
N THR A 20 0.11 0.02 6.60
CA THR A 20 -1.23 -0.25 6.07
C THR A 20 -1.18 -0.45 4.56
N LEU A 21 -0.46 0.41 3.83
CA LEU A 21 -0.26 0.27 2.39
C LEU A 21 0.47 -1.03 2.03
N LYS A 22 1.46 -1.45 2.83
CA LYS A 22 2.13 -2.74 2.64
C LYS A 22 1.20 -3.93 2.86
N LEU A 23 0.33 -3.87 3.86
CA LEU A 23 -0.70 -4.89 4.06
C LEU A 23 -1.70 -4.94 2.90
N GLU A 24 -2.14 -3.78 2.39
CA GLU A 24 -2.98 -3.71 1.20
C GLU A 24 -2.26 -4.27 -0.04
N LEU A 25 -0.97 -3.97 -0.20
CA LEU A 25 -0.13 -4.51 -1.28
C LEU A 25 -0.09 -6.04 -1.23
N ASP A 26 0.20 -6.61 -0.06
CA ASP A 26 0.28 -8.06 0.13
C ASP A 26 -1.08 -8.74 -0.16
N TYR A 27 -2.18 -8.13 0.30
CA TYR A 27 -3.53 -8.61 0.02
C TYR A 27 -3.87 -8.58 -1.47
N GLU A 28 -3.54 -7.48 -2.15
CA GLU A 28 -3.85 -7.34 -3.57
C GLU A 28 -2.96 -8.25 -4.44
N LEU A 29 -1.71 -8.50 -4.02
CA LEU A 29 -0.84 -9.50 -4.66
C LEU A 29 -1.40 -10.92 -4.51
N ALA A 30 -1.91 -11.29 -3.33
CA ALA A 30 -2.58 -12.57 -3.12
C ALA A 30 -3.84 -12.69 -4.00
N THR A 31 -4.63 -11.62 -4.07
CA THR A 31 -5.83 -11.56 -4.93
C THR A 31 -5.46 -11.69 -6.41
N LEU A 32 -4.39 -11.02 -6.86
CA LEU A 32 -3.89 -11.14 -8.23
C LEU A 32 -3.43 -12.57 -8.53
N TYR A 33 -2.73 -13.21 -7.58
CA TYR A 33 -2.30 -14.60 -7.73
C TYR A 33 -3.50 -15.53 -7.93
N ASP A 34 -4.54 -15.41 -7.09
CA ASP A 34 -5.75 -16.23 -7.22
C ASP A 34 -6.47 -15.95 -8.55
N ALA A 35 -6.56 -14.69 -8.97
CA ALA A 35 -7.14 -14.30 -10.26
C ALA A 35 -6.33 -14.85 -11.45
N MET A 36 -5.01 -14.94 -11.33
CA MET A 36 -4.15 -15.58 -12.32
C MET A 36 -4.41 -17.08 -12.39
N GLN A 37 -4.59 -17.75 -11.25
CA GLN A 37 -4.88 -19.19 -11.20
C GLN A 37 -6.27 -19.54 -11.73
N GLN A 38 -7.25 -18.66 -11.54
CA GLN A 38 -8.63 -18.83 -12.04
C GLN A 38 -8.82 -18.28 -13.46
N ASP A 39 -7.76 -17.76 -14.06
CA ASP A 39 -7.75 -17.07 -15.35
C ASP A 39 -8.74 -15.89 -15.49
N ASP A 40 -9.20 -15.34 -14.36
CA ASP A 40 -10.11 -14.20 -14.30
C ASP A 40 -9.42 -12.92 -14.76
N SER A 41 -9.62 -12.58 -16.03
CA SER A 41 -8.99 -11.43 -16.67
C SER A 41 -9.52 -10.10 -16.12
N SER A 42 -10.78 -10.04 -15.67
CA SER A 42 -11.34 -8.83 -15.08
C SER A 42 -10.70 -8.56 -13.72
N GLN A 43 -10.57 -9.59 -12.89
CA GLN A 43 -9.97 -9.46 -11.57
C GLN A 43 -8.46 -9.20 -11.68
N LYS A 44 -7.75 -9.86 -12.61
CA LYS A 44 -6.35 -9.56 -12.93
C LYS A 44 -6.12 -8.08 -13.24
N GLU A 45 -6.97 -7.48 -14.06
CA GLU A 45 -6.83 -6.07 -14.46
C GLU A 45 -7.15 -5.10 -13.32
N LYS A 46 -8.19 -5.39 -12.54
CA LYS A 46 -8.52 -4.62 -11.32
C LYS A 46 -7.38 -4.66 -10.31
N SER A 47 -6.85 -5.84 -10.02
CA SER A 47 -5.76 -6.01 -9.06
C SER A 47 -4.50 -5.31 -9.50
N LYS A 48 -4.12 -5.41 -10.78
CA LYS A 48 -2.98 -4.65 -11.33
C LYS A 48 -3.15 -3.14 -11.22
N LYS A 49 -4.36 -2.63 -11.48
CA LYS A 49 -4.65 -1.20 -11.33
C LYS A 49 -4.50 -0.77 -9.87
N ARG A 50 -5.03 -1.56 -8.93
CA ARG A 50 -4.92 -1.26 -7.50
C ARG A 50 -3.49 -1.32 -6.99
N LEU A 51 -2.70 -2.31 -7.43
CA LEU A 51 -1.26 -2.40 -7.13
C LEU A 51 -0.50 -1.17 -7.63
N ALA A 52 -0.82 -0.65 -8.81
CA ALA A 52 -0.20 0.56 -9.34
C ALA A 52 -0.55 1.80 -8.51
N GLU A 53 -1.79 1.93 -8.03
CA GLU A 53 -2.19 3.00 -7.10
C GLU A 53 -1.38 2.93 -5.80
N ILE A 54 -1.30 1.75 -5.18
CA ILE A 54 -0.53 1.53 -3.94
C ILE A 54 0.96 1.85 -4.14
N GLN A 55 1.53 1.47 -5.29
CA GLN A 55 2.92 1.76 -5.60
C GLN A 55 3.18 3.27 -5.71
N VAL A 56 2.31 4.02 -6.37
CA VAL A 56 2.42 5.50 -6.46
C VAL A 56 2.32 6.13 -5.08
N GLU A 57 1.43 5.64 -4.21
CA GLU A 57 1.31 6.12 -2.83
C GLU A 57 2.57 5.83 -2.01
N LEU A 58 3.14 4.63 -2.10
CA LEU A 58 4.39 4.27 -1.43
C LEU A 58 5.60 5.09 -1.94
N GLU A 59 5.67 5.36 -3.24
CA GLU A 59 6.68 6.22 -3.84
C GLU A 59 6.55 7.67 -3.35
N ALA A 60 5.33 8.20 -3.27
CA ALA A 60 5.07 9.55 -2.74
C ALA A 60 5.51 9.71 -1.27
N LEU A 61 5.47 8.62 -0.50
CA LEU A 61 5.91 8.56 0.89
C LEU A 61 7.41 8.25 1.04
N HIS A 62 8.16 8.10 -0.07
CA HIS A 62 9.57 7.67 -0.07
C HIS A 62 9.78 6.35 0.72
N ALA A 63 8.79 5.45 0.65
CA ALA A 63 8.77 4.19 1.39
C ALA A 63 9.14 2.97 0.53
N LEU A 64 9.52 3.20 -0.73
CA LEU A 64 9.95 2.22 -1.72
C LEU A 64 11.47 2.12 -1.81
#